data_AF-A0A975RNZ8-F1
#
_entry.id   AF-A0A975RNZ8-F1
#
_cell.length_a   1.000
_cell.length_b   1.000
_cell.length_c   1.000
_cell.angle_alpha   90.00
_cell.angle_beta   90.00
_cell.angle_gamma   90.00
#
_symmetry.space_group_name_H-M   'P 1'
#
loop_
_entity.id
_entity.type
_entity.pdbx_description
1 polymer ?
#
loop_
_entity_poly.entity_id
_entity_poly.type
_entity_poly.pdbx_seq_one_letter_code
_entity_poly.pdbx_strand_id
1 'polypeptide(L)' 'MANQQPTYQAYTVSKREGQDDFWLCIGAAFEHQDRKGLNVVLQALPIDGKIVLRPPRDGQEDPPPQQRRDNSRGRRDR' A
#
# COMPACT_ATOMS: atom_id res chain seq x y z
N MET A 1 8.48 25.48 -5.02
CA MET A 1 8.47 24.01 -4.93
C MET A 1 7.47 23.52 -5.95
N ALA A 2 7.91 22.83 -7.00
CA ALA A 2 7.00 22.37 -8.04
C ALA A 2 5.99 21.41 -7.41
N ASN A 3 4.71 21.74 -7.55
CA ASN A 3 3.57 20.92 -7.14
C ASN A 3 3.47 19.71 -8.08
N GLN A 4 4.47 18.81 -8.03
CA GLN A 4 4.45 17.56 -8.79
C GLN A 4 3.45 16.65 -8.10
N GLN A 5 2.26 16.54 -8.69
CA GLN A 5 1.29 15.55 -8.25
C GLN A 5 1.94 14.15 -8.35
N PRO A 6 1.72 13.27 -7.36
CA PRO A 6 2.29 11.94 -7.38
C PRO A 6 1.75 11.16 -8.58
N THR A 7 2.66 10.70 -9.45
CA THR A 7 2.30 9.91 -10.63
C THR A 7 1.99 8.46 -10.25
N TYR A 8 2.56 7.98 -9.15
CA TYR A 8 2.31 6.63 -8.63
C TYR A 8 2.27 6.61 -7.10
N GLN A 9 1.52 5.67 -6.54
CA GLN A 9 1.56 5.26 -5.14
C GLN A 9 2.50 4.05 -4.98
N ALA A 10 3.27 4.05 -3.89
CA ALA A 10 4.24 3.00 -3.58
C ALA A 10 3.69 2.08 -2.49
N TYR A 11 3.70 0.77 -2.76
CA TYR A 11 3.15 -0.25 -1.86
C TYR A 11 4.20 -1.29 -1.48
N THR A 12 4.10 -1.80 -0.25
CA THR A 12 4.65 -3.12 0.11
C THR A 12 3.51 -4.14 0.11
N VAL A 13 3.82 -5.37 -0.28
CA VAL A 13 2.82 -6.45 -0.41
C VAL A 13 3.25 -7.64 0.43
N SER A 14 2.48 -7.92 1.48
CA SER A 14 2.72 -9.09 2.34
C SER A 14 1.76 -10.20 1.96
N LYS A 15 2.30 -11.32 1.44
CA LYS A 15 1.52 -12.53 1.17
C LYS A 15 1.18 -13.25 2.47
N ARG A 16 -0.03 -13.78 2.57
CA ARG A 16 -0.51 -14.55 3.73
C ARG A 16 -1.07 -15.88 3.24
N GLU A 17 -0.62 -16.99 3.82
CA GLU A 17 -1.13 -18.30 3.43
C GLU A 17 -2.62 -18.44 3.77
N GLY A 18 -3.41 -18.84 2.76
CA GLY A 18 -4.86 -19.01 2.90
C GLY A 18 -5.66 -17.70 3.05
N GLN A 19 -5.06 -16.54 2.79
CA GLN A 19 -5.71 -15.23 2.83
C GLN A 19 -5.30 -14.37 1.64
N ASP A 20 -6.06 -13.30 1.41
CA ASP A 20 -5.70 -12.30 0.40
C ASP A 20 -4.38 -11.58 0.73
N ASP A 21 -3.69 -11.14 -0.32
CA ASP A 21 -2.49 -10.35 -0.22
C ASP A 21 -2.77 -9.04 0.53
N PHE A 22 -1.91 -8.71 1.50
CA PHE A 22 -2.02 -7.47 2.25
C PHE A 22 -1.22 -6.37 1.57
N TRP A 23 -1.93 -5.38 1.03
CA TRP A 23 -1.35 -4.21 0.38
C TRP A 23 -1.29 -3.05 1.37
N LEU A 24 -0.11 -2.46 1.53
CA LEU A 24 0.08 -1.29 2.36
C LEU A 24 0.77 -0.19 1.56
N CYS A 25 0.12 0.97 1.47
CA CYS A 25 0.72 2.16 0.89
C CYS A 25 1.79 2.70 1.85
N ILE A 26 3.02 2.82 1.38
CA ILE A 26 4.20 3.25 2.16
C ILE A 26 4.83 4.53 1.62
N GLY A 27 4.28 5.11 0.55
CA GLY A 27 4.82 6.32 -0.05
C GLY A 27 4.25 6.62 -1.43
N ALA A 28 4.96 7.47 -2.17
CA ALA A 28 4.58 7.88 -3.52
C ALA A 28 5.81 8.01 -4.42
N ALA A 29 5.60 7.96 -5.73
CA ALA A 29 6.63 8.20 -6.72
C ALA A 29 6.24 9.34 -7.68
N PHE A 30 7.25 10.13 -8.04
CA PHE A 30 7.12 11.34 -8.84
C PHE A 30 8.01 11.22 -10.08
N GLU A 31 7.46 11.48 -11.25
CA GLU A 31 8.26 11.50 -12.49
C GLU A 31 9.27 12.65 -12.48
N HIS A 32 10.47 12.33 -12.97
CA HIS A 32 11.49 13.33 -13.26
C HIS A 32 11.04 14.21 -14.43
N GLN A 33 11.62 15.42 -14.52
CA GLN A 33 11.29 16.36 -15.60
C GLN A 33 11.62 15.81 -17.00
N ASP A 34 12.63 14.95 -17.10
CA ASP A 34 13.05 14.31 -18.34
C ASP A 34 12.21 13.08 -18.72
N ARG A 35 11.28 12.67 -17.85
CA ARG A 35 10.46 11.44 -17.97
C ARG A 35 11.27 10.15 -18.11
N LYS A 36 12.54 10.14 -17.68
CA LYS A 36 13.41 8.95 -17.73
C LYS A 36 13.67 8.34 -16.35
N GLY A 37 13.00 8.83 -15.33
CA GLY A 37 13.19 8.38 -13.96
C GLY A 37 12.03 8.73 -13.05
N LEU A 38 12.05 8.12 -11.87
CA LEU A 38 11.10 8.33 -10.79
C LEU A 38 11.88 8.61 -9.51
N ASN A 39 11.44 9.61 -8.75
CA ASN A 39 11.81 9.76 -7.35
C ASN A 39 10.77 9.06 -6.49
N VAL A 40 11.19 8.13 -5.63
CA VAL A 40 10.29 7.44 -4.69
C VAL A 40 10.53 8.00 -3.29
N VAL A 41 9.49 8.53 -2.67
CA VAL A 41 9.52 9.05 -1.30
C VAL A 41 8.77 8.08 -0.41
N LEU A 42 9.46 7.54 0.60
CA LEU A 42 8.93 6.51 1.49
C LEU A 42 8.75 7.06 2.92
N GLN A 43 7.61 6.73 3.52
CA GLN A 43 7.35 6.95 4.95
C GLN A 43 7.69 5.70 5.78
N ALA A 44 7.80 4.54 5.14
CA ALA A 44 8.19 3.27 5.75
C ALA A 44 9.02 2.42 4.79
N LEU A 45 9.85 1.53 5.34
CA LEU A 45 10.68 0.62 4.55
C LEU A 45 10.03 -0.76 4.41
N PRO A 46 10.02 -1.36 3.20
CA PRO A 46 9.53 -2.71 3.00
C PRO A 46 10.49 -3.74 3.64
N ILE A 47 9.94 -4.70 4.37
CA ILE A 47 10.74 -5.75 5.04
C ILE A 47 11.27 -6.77 4.02
N ASP A 48 10.50 -7.03 2.97
CA ASP A 48 10.85 -7.93 1.87
C ASP A 48 11.74 -7.26 0.79
N GLY A 49 12.04 -5.97 0.95
CA GLY A 49 12.86 -5.20 0.01
C GLY A 49 12.17 -4.90 -1.33
N LYS A 50 10.87 -5.20 -1.46
CA LYS A 50 10.12 -5.02 -2.71
C LYS A 50 9.12 -3.86 -2.58
N ILE A 51 9.11 -3.00 -3.59
CA ILE A 51 8.15 -1.91 -3.73
C ILE A 51 7.37 -2.11 -5.02
N VAL A 52 6.05 -1.96 -4.95
CA VAL A 52 5.16 -1.98 -6.11
C VAL A 52 4.63 -0.58 -6.34
N LEU A 53 4.85 -0.04 -7.54
CA LEU A 53 4.30 1.25 -7.95
C LEU A 53 3.00 1.05 -8.74
N ARG A 54 1.94 1.79 -8.39
CA ARG A 54 0.66 1.77 -9.10
C ARG A 54 0.17 3.21 -9.33
N PRO A 55 -0.50 3.52 -10.44
CA PRO A 55 -1.14 4.82 -10.61
C PRO A 55 -2.12 5.08 -9.45
N PRO A 56 -2.31 6.34 -9.01
CA PRO A 56 -3.36 6.70 -8.08
C PRO A 56 -4.69 6.18 -8.58
N ARG A 57 -5.46 5.50 -7.72
CA ARG A 57 -6.83 5.14 -8.07
C ARG A 57 -7.66 6.42 -8.07
N ASP A 58 -8.30 6.73 -9.19
CA ASP A 58 -9.25 7.85 -9.28
C ASP A 58 -10.38 7.65 -8.27
N GLY A 59 -10.34 8.36 -7.15
CA GLY A 59 -11.46 8.55 -6.23
C GLY A 59 -11.94 7.35 -5.41
N GLN A 60 -11.16 6.27 -5.25
CA GLN A 60 -11.51 5.21 -4.30
C GLN A 60 -10.62 5.30 -3.06
N GLU A 61 -11.21 5.82 -1.98
CA GLU A 61 -10.73 5.65 -0.62
C GLU A 61 -10.21 4.21 -0.44
N ASP A 62 -8.94 4.07 -0.05
CA ASP A 62 -8.40 2.78 0.35
C ASP A 62 -9.38 2.18 1.37
N PRO A 63 -9.94 0.98 1.15
CA PRO A 63 -10.84 0.40 2.11
C PRO A 63 -10.10 0.38 3.45
N PRO A 64 -10.72 0.89 4.55
CA PRO A 64 -10.07 0.95 5.84
C PRO A 64 -9.47 -0.42 6.14
N PRO A 65 -8.25 -0.50 6.72
CA PRO A 65 -7.59 -1.77 6.98
C PRO A 65 -8.62 -2.71 7.58
N GLN A 66 -9.00 -3.77 6.85
CA GLN A 66 -10.10 -4.63 7.24
C GLN A 66 -9.83 -5.07 8.67
N GLN A 67 -10.60 -4.52 9.63
CA GLN A 67 -10.52 -4.91 11.02
C GLN A 67 -10.70 -6.42 11.00
N ARG A 68 -9.65 -7.13 11.41
CA ARG A 68 -9.69 -8.58 11.57
C ARG A 68 -10.96 -8.87 12.36
N ARG A 69 -11.98 -9.41 11.69
CA ARG A 69 -13.20 -9.84 12.38
C ARG A 69 -12.77 -11.02 13.24
N ASP A 70 -12.40 -10.71 14.46
CA ASP A 70 -12.09 -11.67 15.51
C ASP A 70 -13.39 -12.42 15.81
N ASN A 71 -13.60 -13.53 15.12
CA ASN A 71 -14.77 -14.38 15.30
C ASN A 71 -14.57 -15.35 16.49
N SER A 72 -13.93 -14.89 17.56
CA SER A 72 -13.69 -15.66 18.78
C SER A 72 -14.73 -15.36 19.88
N ARG A 73 -16.02 -15.41 19.54
CA ARG A 73 -17.09 -15.43 20.55
C ARG A 73 -18.15 -16.45 20.18
N GLY A 74 -18.03 -17.66 20.73
CA GLY A 74 -19.08 -18.67 20.62
C GLY A 74 -18.74 -20.11 21.02
N ARG A 75 -17.61 -20.40 21.67
CA ARG A 75 -17.33 -21.75 22.22
C ARG A 75 -16.88 -21.71 23.68
N ARG A 76 -17.78 -21.26 24.55
CA ARG A 76 -17.95 -21.64 25.97
C ARG A 76 -19.44 -21.35 26.22
N ASP A 77 -20.30 -22.26 26.66
CA ASP A 77 -20.16 -23.22 27.74
C ASP A 77 -20.99 -24.49 27.51
N ARG A 78 -20.67 -25.49 28.33
CA ARG A 78 -21.32 -26.78 28.61
C ARG A 78 -22.81 -26.92 28.30
#